data_AF-A0A7J2KUB2-F1
#
_entry.id   AF-A0A7J2KUB2-F1
#
_cell.length_a   1.000
_cell.length_b   1.000
_cell.length_c   1.000
_cell.angle_alpha   90.00
_cell.angle_beta   90.00
_cell.angle_gamma   90.00
#
_symmetry.space_group_name_H-M   'P 1'
#
loop_
_entity.id
_entity.type
_entity.pdbx_description
1 polymer ?
#
loop_
_entity_poly.entity_id
_entity_poly.type
_entity_poly.pdbx_seq_one_letter_code
_entity_poly.pdbx_strand_id
1 'polypeptide(L)'
;MTKMLQNILRECGLENRLEILKMLKDEGKTISGIKSQLRKLGVSKPCSTVGRYTGNLVNLGLLSEKDSRYYLTNLGNMIVHYFDELERNIGFLTDSNELFEKFTIEYLPREVYHSLSALRFSETIEDPLTLITRILDMIESARSSIDILASDTSKEFAEHVLKKLARGDAGALLRANGSKIKVRILYPESVLPVLDLREIPKNIVGFDLRVFPDLKLHVFIVDSRKAILNLSMKDGSPHLNSGFASTDEDFISLAEEIFNHFWTRAVKLQ
;
A
#
# COMPACT_ATOMS: atom_id res chain seq x y z
N MET A 1 -20.34 13.18 -9.95
CA MET A 1 -19.18 13.48 -10.83
C MET A 1 -19.45 14.78 -11.55
N THR A 2 -18.54 15.77 -11.52
CA THR A 2 -18.78 17.07 -12.18
C THR A 2 -18.69 16.94 -13.70
N LYS A 3 -19.40 17.81 -14.44
CA LYS A 3 -19.35 17.84 -15.91
C LYS A 3 -17.94 18.07 -16.46
N MET A 4 -17.14 18.88 -15.74
CA MET A 4 -15.73 19.12 -16.07
C MET A 4 -14.88 17.86 -15.94
N LEU A 5 -15.02 17.12 -14.84
CA LEU A 5 -14.30 15.86 -14.63
C LEU A 5 -14.67 14.82 -15.70
N GLN A 6 -15.96 14.68 -16.03
CA GLN A 6 -16.41 13.80 -17.11
C GLN A 6 -15.77 14.15 -18.46
N ASN A 7 -15.68 15.44 -18.79
CA ASN A 7 -15.07 15.89 -20.03
C ASN A 7 -13.55 15.62 -20.06
N ILE A 8 -12.85 15.85 -18.95
CA ILE A 8 -11.41 15.55 -18.83
C ILE A 8 -11.17 14.05 -19.00
N LEU A 9 -11.89 13.21 -18.26
CA LEU A 9 -11.74 11.75 -18.35
C LEU A 9 -12.05 11.25 -19.76
N ARG A 10 -13.13 11.74 -20.37
CA ARG A 10 -13.49 11.37 -21.74
C ARG A 10 -12.40 11.78 -22.73
N GLU A 11 -11.93 13.02 -22.69
CA GLU A 11 -10.93 13.48 -23.66
C GLU A 11 -9.58 12.76 -23.45
N CYS A 12 -9.13 12.57 -22.21
CA CYS A 12 -7.89 11.87 -21.91
C CYS A 12 -7.96 10.37 -22.27
N GLY A 13 -9.15 9.75 -22.18
CA GLY A 13 -9.37 8.38 -22.60
C GLY A 13 -9.47 8.20 -24.12
N LEU A 14 -9.47 9.27 -24.92
CA LEU A 14 -9.38 9.17 -26.37
C LEU A 14 -7.92 8.95 -26.81
N GLU A 15 -7.77 8.20 -27.90
CA GLU A 15 -6.49 7.78 -28.47
C GLU A 15 -5.45 8.93 -28.53
N ASN A 16 -4.26 8.70 -27.99
CA ASN A 16 -3.09 9.59 -28.03
C ASN A 16 -3.20 10.89 -27.20
N ARG A 17 -4.30 11.16 -26.49
CA ARG A 17 -4.43 12.43 -25.73
C ARG A 17 -3.54 12.45 -24.52
N LEU A 18 -3.52 11.36 -23.77
CA LEU A 18 -2.66 11.25 -22.60
C LEU A 18 -1.18 11.27 -23.01
N GLU A 19 -0.82 10.64 -24.12
CA GLU A 19 0.53 10.69 -24.69
C GLU A 19 0.93 12.10 -25.10
N ILE A 20 0.01 12.88 -25.70
CA ILE A 20 0.22 14.30 -25.99
C ILE A 20 0.46 15.10 -24.71
N LEU A 21 -0.31 14.85 -23.64
CA LEU A 21 -0.08 15.54 -22.37
C LEU A 21 1.29 15.14 -21.78
N LYS A 22 1.60 13.84 -21.74
CA LYS A 22 2.87 13.29 -21.20
C LYS A 22 4.10 13.85 -21.92
N MET A 23 4.08 13.99 -23.25
CA MET A 23 5.23 14.51 -24.00
C MET A 23 5.50 16.01 -23.79
N LEU A 24 4.55 16.73 -23.19
CA LEU A 24 4.63 18.16 -22.91
C LEU A 24 5.06 18.46 -21.45
N LYS A 25 5.42 17.43 -20.66
CA LYS A 25 5.92 17.57 -19.28
C LYS A 25 7.17 18.44 -19.18
N ASP A 26 8.11 18.26 -20.11
CA ASP A 26 9.42 18.91 -20.02
C ASP A 26 9.48 20.23 -20.79
N GLU A 27 8.84 20.29 -21.97
CA GLU A 27 8.87 21.48 -22.81
C GLU A 27 7.66 21.59 -23.74
N GLY A 28 7.29 22.81 -24.08
CA GLY A 28 6.20 23.06 -25.02
C GLY A 28 6.56 22.73 -26.46
N LYS A 29 5.59 22.24 -27.23
CA LYS A 29 5.82 21.78 -28.63
C LYS A 29 4.80 22.36 -29.59
N THR A 30 5.20 22.51 -30.85
CA THR A 30 4.30 22.86 -31.95
C THR A 30 3.47 21.64 -32.36
N ILE A 31 2.39 21.84 -33.14
CA ILE A 31 1.60 20.74 -33.73
C ILE A 31 2.47 19.78 -34.55
N SER A 32 3.42 20.32 -35.32
CA SER A 32 4.35 19.51 -36.11
C SER A 32 5.32 18.71 -35.24
N GLY A 33 5.78 19.29 -34.13
CA GLY A 33 6.60 18.61 -33.12
C GLY A 33 5.85 17.45 -32.46
N ILE A 34 4.61 17.69 -32.01
CA ILE A 34 3.74 16.67 -31.43
C ILE A 34 3.49 15.54 -32.44
N LYS A 35 3.13 15.88 -33.68
CA LYS A 35 2.94 14.89 -34.76
C LYS A 35 4.19 14.04 -35.00
N SER A 36 5.37 14.66 -35.00
CA SER A 36 6.65 13.96 -35.17
C SER A 36 6.88 12.95 -34.05
N GLN A 37 6.62 13.33 -32.80
CA GLN A 37 6.76 12.44 -31.66
C GLN A 37 5.75 11.29 -31.66
N LEU A 38 4.48 11.55 -31.98
CA LEU A 38 3.48 10.49 -32.16
C LEU A 38 3.93 9.48 -33.24
N ARG A 39 4.49 9.97 -34.34
CA ARG A 39 5.02 9.08 -35.40
C ARG A 39 6.16 8.19 -34.91
N LYS A 40 7.02 8.68 -34.01
CA LYS A 40 8.08 7.87 -33.38
C LYS A 40 7.51 6.76 -32.50
N LEU A 41 6.32 6.97 -31.93
CA LEU A 41 5.57 5.95 -31.18
C LEU A 41 4.72 5.03 -32.09
N GLY A 42 4.91 5.09 -33.42
CA GLY A 42 4.16 4.28 -34.39
C GLY A 42 2.78 4.86 -34.77
N VAL A 43 2.44 6.05 -34.28
CA VAL A 43 1.12 6.65 -34.49
C VAL A 43 1.16 7.71 -35.60
N SER A 44 0.46 7.46 -36.70
CA SER A 44 0.34 8.41 -37.82
C SER A 44 -0.98 9.19 -37.74
N LYS A 45 -0.91 10.50 -37.52
CA LYS A 45 -2.07 11.41 -37.54
C LYS A 45 -1.83 12.64 -38.42
N PRO A 46 -2.84 13.13 -39.18
CA PRO A 46 -2.76 14.41 -39.88
C PRO A 46 -2.56 15.59 -38.91
N CYS A 47 -1.94 16.68 -39.39
CA CYS A 47 -1.73 17.89 -38.57
C CYS A 47 -3.06 18.50 -38.09
N SER A 48 -4.10 18.48 -38.93
CA SER A 48 -5.44 18.95 -38.56
C SER A 48 -6.03 18.17 -37.38
N THR A 49 -5.81 16.86 -37.37
CA THR A 49 -6.23 15.98 -36.27
C THR A 49 -5.50 16.30 -34.98
N VAL A 50 -4.17 16.47 -35.03
CA VAL A 50 -3.35 16.86 -33.87
C VAL A 50 -3.74 18.26 -33.36
N GLY A 51 -4.00 19.21 -34.27
CA GLY A 51 -4.50 20.54 -33.94
C GLY A 51 -5.86 20.49 -33.24
N ARG A 52 -6.77 19.63 -33.69
CA ARG A 52 -8.05 19.39 -32.99
C ARG A 52 -7.85 18.81 -31.59
N TYR A 53 -6.94 17.84 -31.44
CA TYR A 53 -6.68 17.22 -30.14
C TYR A 53 -6.14 18.24 -29.14
N THR A 54 -5.11 18.99 -29.54
CA THR A 54 -4.51 20.06 -28.72
C THR A 54 -5.52 21.16 -28.42
N GLY A 55 -6.31 21.60 -29.40
CA GLY A 55 -7.39 22.57 -29.20
C GLY A 55 -8.44 22.12 -28.18
N ASN A 56 -8.85 20.86 -28.21
CA ASN A 56 -9.76 20.30 -27.19
C ASN A 56 -9.13 20.33 -25.78
N LEU A 57 -7.85 19.95 -25.67
CA LEU A 57 -7.13 19.96 -24.39
C LEU A 57 -6.92 21.40 -23.86
N VAL A 58 -6.73 22.38 -24.76
CA VAL A 58 -6.73 23.82 -24.42
C VAL A 58 -8.10 24.25 -23.90
N ASN A 59 -9.18 23.86 -24.58
CA ASN A 59 -10.55 24.19 -24.15
C ASN A 59 -10.91 23.60 -22.77
N LEU A 60 -10.25 22.51 -22.37
CA LEU A 60 -10.37 21.91 -21.03
C LEU A 60 -9.43 22.54 -20.00
N GLY A 61 -8.59 23.49 -20.40
CA GLY A 61 -7.59 24.13 -19.54
C GLY A 61 -6.41 23.25 -19.17
N LEU A 62 -6.22 22.10 -19.85
CA LEU A 62 -5.09 21.19 -19.61
C LEU A 62 -3.82 21.67 -20.32
N LEU A 63 -4.00 22.37 -21.45
CA LEU A 63 -2.92 22.99 -22.21
C LEU A 63 -3.13 24.51 -22.30
N SER A 64 -2.03 25.23 -22.47
CA SER A 64 -2.02 26.63 -22.88
C SER A 64 -1.19 26.78 -24.16
N GLU A 65 -1.64 27.65 -25.06
CA GLU A 65 -0.91 27.99 -26.28
C GLU A 65 -0.16 29.32 -26.10
N LYS A 66 1.13 29.35 -26.47
CA LYS A 66 1.95 30.54 -26.52
C LYS A 66 2.95 30.41 -27.67
N ASP A 67 3.06 31.44 -28.52
CA ASP A 67 4.01 31.48 -29.64
C ASP A 67 3.92 30.23 -30.53
N SER A 68 2.69 29.77 -30.84
CA SER A 68 2.39 28.55 -31.60
C SER A 68 2.93 27.24 -31.00
N ARG A 69 3.27 27.25 -29.71
CA ARG A 69 3.66 26.08 -28.92
C ARG A 69 2.63 25.83 -27.83
N TYR A 70 2.39 24.56 -27.55
CA TYR A 70 1.48 24.11 -26.51
C TYR A 70 2.28 23.66 -25.30
N TYR A 71 1.86 24.07 -24.11
CA TYR A 71 2.48 23.78 -22.83
C TYR A 71 1.43 23.18 -21.88
N LEU A 72 1.83 22.30 -20.97
CA LEU A 72 0.96 21.90 -19.87
C LEU A 72 0.67 23.09 -18.96
N THR A 73 -0.58 23.23 -18.56
CA THR A 73 -0.94 24.09 -17.43
C THR A 73 -0.64 23.36 -16.12
N ASN A 74 -0.76 24.06 -14.97
CA ASN A 74 -0.68 23.40 -13.66
C ASN A 74 -1.75 22.31 -13.51
N LEU A 75 -2.98 22.56 -14.01
CA LEU A 75 -4.03 21.55 -14.05
C LEU A 75 -3.63 20.36 -14.94
N GLY A 76 -3.10 20.63 -16.14
CA GLY A 76 -2.59 19.59 -17.03
C GLY A 76 -1.52 18.71 -16.37
N ASN A 77 -0.56 19.33 -15.68
CA ASN A 77 0.49 18.63 -14.94
C ASN A 77 -0.11 17.71 -13.85
N MET A 78 -1.06 18.21 -13.06
CA MET A 78 -1.74 17.40 -12.04
C MET A 78 -2.52 16.23 -12.67
N ILE A 79 -3.24 16.47 -13.77
CA ILE A 79 -3.98 15.42 -14.47
C ILE A 79 -3.02 14.33 -14.99
N VAL A 80 -1.90 14.70 -15.61
CA VAL A 80 -0.89 13.72 -16.05
C VAL A 80 -0.38 12.91 -14.87
N HIS A 81 -0.07 13.55 -13.74
CA HIS A 81 0.39 12.85 -12.54
C HIS A 81 -0.64 11.83 -12.04
N TYR A 82 -1.91 12.21 -11.96
CA TYR A 82 -2.98 11.27 -11.56
C TYR A 82 -3.14 10.11 -12.53
N PHE A 83 -3.00 10.35 -13.84
CA PHE A 83 -3.05 9.27 -14.82
C PHE A 83 -1.83 8.35 -14.73
N ASP A 84 -0.63 8.87 -14.47
CA ASP A 84 0.57 8.07 -14.25
C ASP A 84 0.40 7.17 -13.00
N GLU A 85 -0.17 7.70 -11.92
CA GLU A 85 -0.54 6.92 -10.73
C GLU A 85 -1.59 5.87 -11.04
N LEU A 86 -2.64 6.25 -11.75
CA LEU A 86 -3.72 5.35 -12.13
C LEU A 86 -3.22 4.20 -13.01
N GLU A 87 -2.38 4.47 -14.00
CA GLU A 87 -1.78 3.44 -14.86
C GLU A 87 -0.92 2.47 -14.06
N ARG A 88 -0.09 2.97 -13.14
CA ARG A 88 0.72 2.11 -12.25
C ARG A 88 -0.15 1.24 -11.34
N ASN A 89 -1.24 1.80 -10.81
CA ASN A 89 -2.14 1.09 -9.91
C ASN A 89 -2.99 0.07 -10.65
N ILE A 90 -3.63 0.45 -11.76
CA ILE A 90 -4.44 -0.45 -12.58
C ILE A 90 -3.58 -1.53 -13.21
N GLY A 91 -2.38 -1.20 -13.71
CA GLY A 91 -1.45 -2.18 -14.27
C GLY A 91 -1.12 -3.28 -13.28
N PHE A 92 -0.82 -2.91 -12.03
CA PHE A 92 -0.65 -3.91 -10.97
C PHE A 92 -1.90 -4.77 -10.76
N LEU A 93 -3.09 -4.15 -10.70
CA LEU A 93 -4.35 -4.87 -10.49
C LEU A 93 -4.64 -5.86 -11.62
N THR A 94 -4.33 -5.50 -12.87
CA THR A 94 -4.52 -6.39 -14.03
C THR A 94 -3.52 -7.53 -14.04
N ASP A 95 -2.27 -7.27 -13.67
CA ASP A 95 -1.20 -8.28 -13.66
C ASP A 95 -1.33 -9.23 -12.47
N SER A 96 -2.03 -8.82 -11.42
CA SER A 96 -2.19 -9.58 -10.17
C SER A 96 -3.55 -10.27 -10.05
N ASN A 97 -4.22 -10.57 -11.17
CA ASN A 97 -5.54 -11.19 -11.14
C ASN A 97 -5.57 -12.50 -10.32
N GLU A 98 -4.55 -13.35 -10.44
CA GLU A 98 -4.43 -14.60 -9.65
C GLU A 98 -4.34 -14.34 -8.14
N LEU A 99 -3.69 -13.24 -7.73
CA LEU A 99 -3.63 -12.83 -6.32
C LEU A 99 -5.03 -12.48 -5.82
N PHE A 100 -5.78 -11.69 -6.58
CA PHE A 100 -7.16 -11.32 -6.23
C PHE A 100 -8.17 -12.44 -6.44
N GLU A 101 -7.81 -13.56 -7.06
CA GLU A 101 -8.60 -14.79 -7.05
C GLU A 101 -8.44 -15.54 -5.72
N LYS A 102 -7.23 -15.54 -5.15
CA LYS A 102 -6.92 -16.20 -3.87
C LYS A 102 -7.38 -15.39 -2.66
N PHE A 103 -7.08 -14.09 -2.64
CA PHE A 103 -7.30 -13.22 -1.49
C PHE A 103 -8.52 -12.30 -1.67
N THR A 104 -9.10 -11.88 -0.54
CA THR A 104 -10.09 -10.79 -0.51
C THR A 104 -9.48 -9.53 0.11
N ILE A 105 -9.87 -8.38 -0.45
CA ILE A 105 -9.52 -7.05 0.06
C ILE A 105 -10.65 -6.42 0.87
N GLU A 106 -11.80 -7.10 1.02
CA GLU A 106 -13.00 -6.55 1.67
C GLU A 106 -12.78 -6.11 3.12
N TYR A 107 -11.78 -6.71 3.78
CA TYR A 107 -11.41 -6.39 5.15
C TYR A 107 -10.35 -5.29 5.26
N LEU A 108 -9.83 -4.79 4.13
CA LEU A 108 -8.92 -3.66 4.14
C LEU A 108 -9.70 -2.33 4.26
N PRO A 109 -9.13 -1.34 4.96
CA PRO A 109 -9.66 0.02 4.94
C PRO A 109 -9.76 0.54 3.51
N ARG A 110 -10.89 1.17 3.14
CA ARG A 110 -11.05 1.75 1.80
C ARG A 110 -10.00 2.81 1.51
N GLU A 111 -9.52 3.48 2.55
CA GLU A 111 -8.49 4.49 2.44
C GLU A 111 -7.19 3.92 1.89
N VAL A 112 -6.87 2.64 2.08
CA VAL A 112 -5.59 2.06 1.61
C VAL A 112 -5.64 1.51 0.19
N TYR A 113 -6.79 1.55 -0.49
CA TYR A 113 -6.95 0.94 -1.81
C TYR A 113 -6.04 1.57 -2.88
N HIS A 114 -5.73 2.86 -2.72
CA HIS A 114 -4.82 3.57 -3.63
C HIS A 114 -3.35 3.14 -3.47
N SER A 115 -2.99 2.56 -2.31
CA SER A 115 -1.64 2.11 -1.97
C SER A 115 -1.45 0.61 -2.20
N LEU A 116 -2.48 -0.13 -2.62
CA LEU A 116 -2.40 -1.58 -2.86
C LEU A 116 -1.37 -1.99 -3.91
N SER A 117 -1.01 -1.09 -4.83
CA SER A 117 0.04 -1.38 -5.80
C SER A 117 1.42 -1.59 -5.18
N ALA A 118 1.63 -1.17 -3.92
CA ALA A 118 2.85 -1.44 -3.17
C ALA A 118 3.07 -2.95 -2.93
N LEU A 119 2.02 -3.79 -3.01
CA LEU A 119 2.15 -5.24 -2.96
C LEU A 119 3.10 -5.79 -4.04
N ARG A 120 3.29 -5.09 -5.17
CA ARG A 120 4.26 -5.48 -6.22
C ARG A 120 5.71 -5.52 -5.75
N PHE A 121 6.02 -4.85 -4.64
CA PHE A 121 7.36 -4.79 -4.05
C PHE A 121 7.55 -5.85 -2.96
N SER A 122 6.67 -6.84 -2.88
CA SER A 122 6.72 -7.90 -1.88
C SER A 122 7.06 -9.25 -2.47
N GLU A 123 7.68 -10.09 -1.64
CA GLU A 123 7.79 -11.52 -1.84
C GLU A 123 6.50 -12.19 -1.33
N THR A 124 5.86 -13.00 -2.18
CA THR A 124 4.75 -13.87 -1.75
C THR A 124 5.30 -15.13 -1.12
N ILE A 125 4.93 -15.37 0.14
CA ILE A 125 5.25 -16.59 0.89
C ILE A 125 3.99 -17.44 0.91
N GLU A 126 4.01 -18.59 0.24
CA GLU A 126 2.84 -19.49 0.14
C GLU A 126 2.86 -20.65 1.16
N ASP A 127 4.01 -20.89 1.81
CA ASP A 127 4.15 -21.95 2.81
C ASP A 127 3.87 -21.40 4.24
N PRO A 128 2.88 -21.96 4.96
CA PRO A 128 2.49 -21.49 6.30
C PRO A 128 3.64 -21.53 7.32
N LEU A 129 4.47 -22.57 7.28
CA LEU A 129 5.55 -22.76 8.25
C LEU A 129 6.69 -21.77 8.01
N THR A 130 7.04 -21.53 6.75
CA THR A 130 8.00 -20.50 6.33
C THR A 130 7.53 -19.13 6.75
N LEU A 131 6.24 -18.82 6.56
CA LEU A 131 5.64 -17.57 6.97
C LEU A 131 5.72 -17.37 8.50
N ILE A 132 5.30 -18.37 9.28
CA ILE A 132 5.38 -18.33 10.75
C ILE A 132 6.83 -18.13 11.20
N THR A 133 7.77 -18.88 10.65
CA THR A 133 9.19 -18.77 10.98
C THR A 133 9.70 -17.35 10.72
N ARG A 134 9.37 -16.78 9.55
CA ARG A 134 9.79 -15.43 9.18
C ARG A 134 9.18 -14.35 10.06
N ILE A 135 7.92 -14.51 10.48
CA ILE A 135 7.28 -13.60 11.45
C ILE A 135 8.04 -13.64 12.78
N LEU A 136 8.35 -14.84 13.29
CA LEU A 136 9.05 -15.00 14.56
C LEU A 136 10.49 -14.46 14.50
N ASP A 137 11.23 -14.72 13.42
CA ASP A 137 12.57 -14.18 13.20
C ASP A 137 12.55 -12.65 13.11
N MET A 138 11.53 -12.09 12.43
CA MET A 138 11.35 -10.65 12.32
C MET A 138 11.14 -10.02 13.69
N ILE A 139 10.26 -10.60 14.53
CA ILE A 139 10.00 -10.15 15.91
C ILE A 139 11.27 -10.24 16.78
N GLU A 140 12.05 -11.31 16.65
CA GLU A 140 13.31 -11.46 17.40
C GLU A 140 14.39 -10.46 16.99
N SER A 141 14.39 -10.04 15.73
CA SER A 141 15.37 -9.08 15.20
C SER A 141 15.07 -7.62 15.56
N ALA A 142 13.93 -7.33 16.18
CA ALA A 142 13.46 -5.98 16.47
C ALA A 142 14.37 -5.23 17.44
N ARG A 143 14.61 -3.95 17.14
CA ARG A 143 15.51 -3.08 17.93
C ARG A 143 14.83 -1.87 18.56
N SER A 144 13.70 -1.44 18.03
CA SER A 144 13.07 -0.16 18.36
C SER A 144 11.55 -0.25 18.45
N SER A 145 10.88 -0.94 17.53
CA SER A 145 9.43 -1.05 17.52
C SER A 145 8.94 -2.36 16.94
N ILE A 146 7.80 -2.81 17.48
CA ILE A 146 7.06 -3.96 16.98
C ILE A 146 5.58 -3.57 16.99
N ASP A 147 4.95 -3.63 15.82
CA ASP A 147 3.51 -3.44 15.67
C ASP A 147 2.90 -4.71 15.11
N ILE A 148 1.95 -5.27 15.85
CA ILE A 148 1.29 -6.54 15.52
C ILE A 148 -0.21 -6.30 15.49
N LEU A 149 -0.81 -6.60 14.35
CA LEU A 149 -2.23 -6.79 14.18
C LEU A 149 -2.37 -8.26 13.76
N ALA A 150 -3.10 -9.06 14.53
CA ALA A 150 -3.24 -10.47 14.22
C ALA A 150 -4.68 -10.93 14.39
N SER A 151 -5.33 -11.31 13.29
CA SER A 151 -6.62 -12.00 13.31
C SER A 151 -6.49 -13.39 13.92
N ASP A 152 -7.61 -13.95 14.37
CA ASP A 152 -7.81 -15.35 14.79
C ASP A 152 -6.53 -16.16 15.05
N THR A 153 -5.87 -15.82 16.16
CA THR A 153 -4.55 -16.32 16.51
C THR A 153 -4.73 -17.51 17.44
N SER A 154 -4.15 -18.67 17.13
CA SER A 154 -4.17 -19.77 18.09
C SER A 154 -3.54 -19.32 19.41
N LYS A 155 -4.06 -19.83 20.52
CA LYS A 155 -3.52 -19.52 21.85
C LYS A 155 -2.03 -19.79 21.90
N GLU A 156 -1.58 -20.89 21.29
CA GLU A 156 -0.20 -21.31 21.23
C GLU A 156 0.67 -20.29 20.50
N PHE A 157 0.22 -19.76 19.36
CA PHE A 157 0.99 -18.77 18.61
C PHE A 157 1.02 -17.42 19.35
N ALA A 158 -0.11 -16.97 19.90
CA ALA A 158 -0.17 -15.74 20.70
C ALA A 158 0.76 -15.83 21.93
N GLU A 159 0.70 -16.93 22.69
CA GLU A 159 1.59 -17.17 23.82
C GLU A 159 3.05 -17.28 23.38
N HIS A 160 3.33 -17.89 22.23
CA HIS A 160 4.70 -18.01 21.73
C HIS A 160 5.28 -16.63 21.38
N VAL A 161 4.50 -15.77 20.74
CA VAL A 161 4.88 -14.36 20.50
C VAL A 161 5.11 -13.63 21.81
N LEU A 162 4.20 -13.72 22.78
CA LEU A 162 4.38 -13.10 24.10
C LEU A 162 5.62 -13.63 24.83
N LYS A 163 5.86 -14.94 24.80
CA LYS A 163 7.05 -15.59 25.37
C LYS A 163 8.31 -15.15 24.65
N LYS A 164 8.32 -15.00 23.32
CA LYS A 164 9.46 -14.44 22.58
C LYS A 164 9.71 -12.98 22.94
N LEU A 165 8.67 -12.17 23.12
CA LEU A 165 8.79 -10.81 23.62
C LEU A 165 9.33 -10.76 25.07
N ALA A 166 8.93 -11.71 25.93
CA ALA A 166 9.38 -11.83 27.32
C ALA A 166 10.83 -12.32 27.44
N ARG A 167 11.17 -13.35 26.66
CA ARG A 167 12.48 -14.03 26.64
C ARG A 167 13.51 -13.28 25.81
N GLY A 168 13.05 -12.52 24.81
CA GLY A 168 13.85 -12.06 23.70
C GLY A 168 15.16 -11.44 24.13
N ASP A 169 16.23 -11.89 23.50
CA ASP A 169 17.54 -11.25 23.46
C ASP A 169 17.50 -9.85 22.83
N ALA A 170 16.37 -9.44 22.24
CA ALA A 170 16.03 -8.04 22.05
C ALA A 170 16.12 -7.28 23.39
N GLY A 171 15.54 -7.83 24.45
CA GLY A 171 15.72 -7.36 25.81
C GLY A 171 17.16 -7.50 26.34
N ALA A 172 18.01 -8.40 25.84
CA ALA A 172 19.41 -8.54 26.29
C ALA A 172 20.36 -7.53 25.64
N LEU A 173 20.24 -7.30 24.33
CA LEU A 173 20.96 -6.26 23.58
C LEU A 173 20.51 -4.84 23.95
N LEU A 174 19.25 -4.67 24.34
CA LEU A 174 18.70 -3.37 24.74
C LEU A 174 18.87 -3.08 26.23
N ARG A 175 18.97 -4.11 27.08
CA ARG A 175 19.44 -3.97 28.47
C ARG A 175 20.87 -3.42 28.54
N ALA A 176 21.70 -3.70 27.54
CA ALA A 176 23.06 -3.16 27.46
C ALA A 176 23.14 -1.67 27.06
N ASN A 177 22.14 -1.14 26.34
CA ASN A 177 22.16 0.23 25.78
C ASN A 177 21.02 1.15 26.26
N GLY A 178 20.18 0.71 27.20
CA GLY A 178 19.11 1.54 27.80
C GLY A 178 17.95 1.91 26.87
N SER A 179 17.89 1.34 25.66
CA SER A 179 16.85 1.64 24.68
C SER A 179 15.62 0.76 24.92
N LYS A 180 14.41 1.35 24.85
CA LYS A 180 13.15 0.68 25.16
C LYS A 180 12.44 0.35 23.84
N ILE A 181 12.14 -0.92 23.56
CA ILE A 181 11.29 -1.29 22.40
C ILE A 181 9.86 -0.89 22.71
N LYS A 182 9.23 -0.17 21.79
CA LYS A 182 7.79 0.06 21.79
C LYS A 182 7.08 -1.12 21.16
N VAL A 183 6.13 -1.72 21.87
CA VAL A 183 5.37 -2.88 21.37
C VAL A 183 3.90 -2.53 21.36
N ARG A 184 3.27 -2.53 20.18
CA ARG A 184 1.82 -2.36 20.03
C ARG A 184 1.22 -3.64 19.49
N ILE A 185 0.26 -4.20 20.22
CA ILE A 185 -0.43 -5.43 19.80
C ILE A 185 -1.92 -5.17 19.72
N LEU A 186 -2.52 -5.57 18.60
CA LEU A 186 -3.94 -5.54 18.34
C LEU A 186 -4.43 -6.95 18.05
N TYR A 187 -5.32 -7.44 18.91
CA TYR A 187 -6.00 -8.73 18.75
C TYR A 187 -7.52 -8.53 18.57
N PRO A 188 -8.23 -9.52 18.00
CA PRO A 188 -9.68 -9.51 18.06
C PRO A 188 -10.15 -9.74 19.51
N GLU A 189 -11.32 -9.20 19.86
CA GLU A 189 -11.93 -9.39 21.20
C GLU A 189 -12.11 -10.88 21.55
N SER A 190 -12.36 -11.72 20.54
CA SER A 190 -12.52 -13.17 20.68
C SER A 190 -11.28 -13.88 21.23
N VAL A 191 -10.09 -13.28 21.11
CA VAL A 191 -8.83 -13.86 21.60
C VAL A 191 -8.62 -13.57 23.10
N LEU A 192 -9.37 -12.64 23.70
CA LEU A 192 -9.21 -12.29 25.12
C LEU A 192 -9.35 -13.46 26.11
N PRO A 193 -10.35 -14.35 25.99
CA PRO A 193 -10.54 -15.43 26.95
C PRO A 193 -9.41 -16.47 26.94
N VAL A 194 -8.64 -16.54 25.85
CA VAL A 194 -7.58 -17.54 25.67
C VAL A 194 -6.19 -17.00 25.96
N LEU A 195 -6.00 -15.67 25.98
CA LEU A 195 -4.74 -15.04 26.33
C LEU A 195 -4.46 -15.15 27.83
N ASP A 196 -3.29 -15.71 28.19
CA ASP A 196 -2.78 -15.57 29.53
C ASP A 196 -2.08 -14.21 29.68
N LEU A 197 -2.82 -13.21 30.15
CA LEU A 197 -2.29 -11.86 30.36
C LEU A 197 -1.13 -11.82 31.38
N ARG A 198 -0.90 -12.88 32.16
CA ARG A 198 0.25 -12.98 33.07
C ARG A 198 1.57 -13.16 32.31
N GLU A 199 1.52 -13.66 31.08
CA GLU A 199 2.67 -13.79 30.17
C GLU A 199 3.03 -12.46 29.49
N ILE A 200 2.24 -11.39 29.70
CA ILE A 200 2.58 -10.06 29.21
C ILE A 200 3.90 -9.61 29.85
N PRO A 201 4.93 -9.27 29.05
CA PRO A 201 6.22 -8.87 29.57
C PRO A 201 6.12 -7.59 30.42
N LYS A 202 6.23 -7.72 31.75
CA LYS A 202 6.22 -6.59 32.70
C LYS A 202 7.42 -5.64 32.53
N ASN A 203 8.45 -6.08 31.82
CA ASN A 203 9.71 -5.40 31.57
C ASN A 203 9.76 -4.66 30.22
N ILE A 204 8.73 -4.75 29.38
CA ILE A 204 8.66 -3.97 28.14
C ILE A 204 8.06 -2.60 28.45
N VAL A 205 8.86 -1.54 28.26
CA VAL A 205 8.37 -0.17 28.40
C VAL A 205 7.72 0.26 27.09
N GLY A 206 6.45 0.67 27.15
CA GLY A 206 5.68 1.04 25.95
C GLY A 206 4.96 -0.14 25.30
N PHE A 207 4.67 -1.20 26.07
CA PHE A 207 3.70 -2.22 25.69
C PHE A 207 2.29 -1.62 25.74
N ASP A 208 1.57 -1.65 24.62
CA ASP A 208 0.17 -1.26 24.52
C ASP A 208 -0.59 -2.39 23.81
N LEU A 209 -1.61 -2.92 24.49
CA LEU A 209 -2.46 -3.97 23.98
C LEU A 209 -3.86 -3.40 23.79
N ARG A 210 -4.39 -3.57 22.59
CA ARG A 210 -5.75 -3.17 22.24
C ARG A 210 -6.52 -4.33 21.64
N VAL A 211 -7.84 -4.16 21.63
CA VAL A 211 -8.77 -5.12 21.01
C VAL A 211 -9.69 -4.46 20.01
N PHE A 212 -10.09 -5.24 19.01
CA PHE A 212 -11.02 -4.84 17.97
C PHE A 212 -12.07 -5.95 17.73
N PRO A 213 -13.36 -5.64 17.54
CA PRO A 213 -14.43 -6.65 17.54
C PRO A 213 -14.43 -7.59 16.32
N ASP A 214 -13.79 -7.22 15.20
CA ASP A 214 -13.69 -8.11 14.03
C ASP A 214 -12.43 -7.82 13.20
N LEU A 215 -11.41 -8.66 13.36
CA LEU A 215 -10.13 -8.54 12.66
C LEU A 215 -9.93 -9.80 11.81
N LYS A 216 -9.69 -9.64 10.51
CA LYS A 216 -9.61 -10.73 9.53
C LYS A 216 -8.28 -10.80 8.76
N LEU A 217 -7.33 -9.97 9.12
CA LEU A 217 -6.03 -9.91 8.46
C LEU A 217 -4.92 -9.87 9.51
N HIS A 218 -3.69 -10.10 9.09
CA HIS A 218 -2.52 -9.88 9.94
C HIS A 218 -1.59 -8.84 9.33
N VAL A 219 -1.04 -7.98 10.18
CA VAL A 219 0.04 -7.06 9.85
C VAL A 219 1.09 -7.19 10.94
N PHE A 220 2.32 -7.46 10.55
CA PHE A 220 3.48 -7.44 11.41
C PHE A 220 4.45 -6.40 10.87
N ILE A 221 4.86 -5.43 11.69
CA ILE A 221 5.82 -4.38 11.30
C ILE A 221 6.90 -4.33 12.36
N VAL A 222 8.15 -4.34 11.92
CA VAL A 222 9.31 -4.24 12.82
C VAL A 222 10.20 -3.09 12.39
N ASP A 223 10.52 -2.24 13.36
CA ASP A 223 11.42 -1.08 13.25
C ASP A 223 11.08 -0.11 12.11
N SER A 224 9.84 -0.12 11.61
CA SER A 224 9.40 0.58 10.40
C SER A 224 10.33 0.30 9.20
N ARG A 225 10.86 -0.93 9.11
CA ARG A 225 11.85 -1.35 8.10
C ARG A 225 11.52 -2.67 7.42
N LYS A 226 10.65 -3.46 8.04
CA LYS A 226 10.22 -4.77 7.54
C LYS A 226 8.76 -4.94 7.88
N ALA A 227 7.99 -5.45 6.94
CA ALA A 227 6.59 -5.75 7.18
C ALA A 227 6.19 -7.08 6.55
N ILE A 228 5.24 -7.74 7.19
CA ILE A 228 4.50 -8.90 6.67
C ILE A 228 3.02 -8.58 6.74
N LEU A 229 2.32 -8.73 5.61
CA LEU A 229 0.88 -8.55 5.47
C LEU A 229 0.26 -9.88 5.05
N ASN A 230 -0.72 -10.36 5.80
CA ASN A 230 -1.52 -11.53 5.46
C ASN A 230 -2.96 -11.09 5.22
N LEU A 231 -3.40 -11.16 3.97
CA LEU A 231 -4.79 -10.92 3.61
C LEU A 231 -5.63 -12.17 3.86
N SER A 232 -6.93 -11.99 4.03
CA SER A 232 -7.86 -13.11 4.13
C SER A 232 -7.99 -13.82 2.80
N MET A 233 -8.11 -15.14 2.83
CA MET A 233 -8.51 -15.93 1.67
C MET A 233 -9.99 -15.68 1.36
N LYS A 234 -10.39 -15.78 0.08
CA LYS A 234 -11.81 -15.63 -0.31
C LYS A 234 -12.74 -16.67 0.30
N ASP A 235 -12.24 -17.87 0.56
CA ASP A 235 -13.00 -18.97 1.13
C ASP A 235 -13.18 -18.86 2.66
N GLY A 236 -12.61 -17.83 3.29
CA GLY A 236 -12.67 -17.61 4.73
C GLY A 236 -11.85 -18.61 5.55
N SER A 237 -10.96 -19.39 4.92
CA SER A 237 -10.08 -20.35 5.61
C SER A 237 -9.10 -19.66 6.58
N PRO A 238 -8.72 -20.34 7.68
CA PRO A 238 -7.95 -19.74 8.78
C PRO A 238 -6.57 -19.24 8.34
N HIS A 239 -6.13 -18.21 9.05
CA HIS A 239 -5.08 -17.28 8.64
C HIS A 239 -3.66 -17.71 9.04
N LEU A 240 -2.66 -17.18 8.30
CA LEU A 240 -1.24 -17.60 8.21
C LEU A 240 -0.93 -18.71 7.19
N ASN A 241 -1.76 -18.91 6.15
CA ASN A 241 -1.38 -19.83 5.07
C ASN A 241 -0.39 -19.20 4.07
N SER A 242 -0.56 -17.91 3.81
CA SER A 242 0.28 -17.17 2.88
C SER A 242 0.33 -15.70 3.23
N GLY A 243 1.36 -15.01 2.76
CA GLY A 243 1.60 -13.61 3.10
C GLY A 243 2.52 -12.88 2.13
N PHE A 244 2.51 -11.57 2.24
CA PHE A 244 3.38 -10.65 1.52
C PHE A 244 4.43 -10.14 2.48
N ALA A 245 5.70 -10.31 2.15
CA ALA A 245 6.81 -9.82 2.98
C ALA A 245 7.66 -8.83 2.18
N SER A 246 8.02 -7.69 2.78
CA SER A 246 8.91 -6.74 2.14
C SER A 246 9.71 -5.89 3.13
N THR A 247 10.77 -5.27 2.61
CA THR A 247 11.54 -4.20 3.25
C THR A 247 11.46 -2.89 2.45
N ASP A 248 10.59 -2.84 1.43
CA ASP A 248 10.37 -1.66 0.60
C ASP A 248 9.54 -0.59 1.33
N GLU A 249 9.90 0.68 1.15
CA GLU A 249 9.29 1.81 1.87
C GLU A 249 7.80 1.97 1.55
N ASP A 250 7.38 1.80 0.28
CA ASP A 250 5.98 1.93 -0.11
C ASP A 250 5.14 0.80 0.51
N PHE A 251 5.69 -0.42 0.56
CA PHE A 251 5.02 -1.56 1.21
C PHE A 251 4.91 -1.38 2.72
N ILE A 252 5.97 -0.86 3.37
CA ILE A 252 5.94 -0.57 4.80
C ILE A 252 4.92 0.51 5.10
N SER A 253 4.84 1.58 4.29
CA SER A 253 3.83 2.62 4.42
C SER A 253 2.42 2.05 4.33
N LEU A 254 2.15 1.18 3.34
CA LEU A 254 0.87 0.46 3.23
C LEU A 254 0.55 -0.32 4.52
N ALA A 255 1.51 -1.09 5.03
CA ALA A 255 1.31 -1.87 6.26
C ALA A 255 1.02 -0.97 7.47
N GLU A 256 1.74 0.15 7.61
CA GLU A 256 1.55 1.12 8.68
C GLU A 256 0.20 1.84 8.59
N GLU A 257 -0.26 2.19 7.39
CA GLU A 257 -1.58 2.76 7.14
C GLU A 257 -2.69 1.80 7.59
N ILE A 258 -2.59 0.52 7.19
CA ILE A 258 -3.51 -0.53 7.62
C ILE A 258 -3.50 -0.64 9.15
N PHE A 259 -2.33 -0.82 9.75
CA PHE A 259 -2.20 -0.95 11.20
C PHE A 259 -2.82 0.24 11.95
N ASN A 260 -2.47 1.46 11.55
CA ASN A 260 -2.93 2.68 12.21
C ASN A 260 -4.44 2.89 12.07
N HIS A 261 -5.04 2.48 10.95
CA HIS A 261 -6.49 2.52 10.77
C HIS A 261 -7.21 1.75 11.88
N PHE A 262 -6.79 0.51 12.15
CA PHE A 262 -7.43 -0.30 13.19
C PHE A 262 -7.00 0.14 14.59
N TRP A 263 -5.71 0.44 14.79
CA TRP A 263 -5.16 0.85 16.08
C TRP A 263 -5.88 2.06 16.69
N THR A 264 -6.16 3.07 15.87
CA THR A 264 -6.83 4.32 16.31
C THR A 264 -8.29 4.12 16.69
N ARG A 265 -8.93 3.04 16.22
CA ARG A 265 -10.33 2.68 16.49
C ARG A 265 -10.49 1.57 17.53
N ALA A 266 -9.38 0.96 17.95
CA ALA A 266 -9.37 -0.14 18.90
C ALA A 266 -9.53 0.33 20.35
N VAL A 267 -10.12 -0.53 21.17
CA VAL A 267 -10.29 -0.29 22.61
C VAL A 267 -9.03 -0.71 23.34
N LYS A 268 -8.50 0.18 24.18
CA LYS A 268 -7.32 -0.12 25.00
C LYS A 268 -7.70 -1.00 26.19
N LEU A 269 -6.96 -2.09 26.37
CA LEU A 269 -7.04 -2.90 27.58
C LEU A 269 -6.17 -2.26 28.66
N GLN A 270 -6.75 -2.01 29.83
CA GLN A 270 -6.06 -1.50 31.02
C GLN A 270 -5.52 -2.65 31.87
#